data_AF-A0A9D4EA59-F1
#
_entry.id   AF-A0A9D4EA59-F1
#
_cell.length_a   1.000
_cell.length_b   1.000
_cell.length_c   1.000
_cell.angle_alpha   90.00
_cell.angle_beta   90.00
_cell.angle_gamma   90.00
#
_symmetry.space_group_name_H-M   'P 1'
#
loop_
_entity.id
_entity.type
_entity.pdbx_description
1 polymer ?
#
loop_
_entity_poly.entity_id
_entity_poly.type
_entity_poly.pdbx_seq_one_letter_code
_entity_poly.pdbx_strand_id
1 'polypeptide(L)'
;MDFIMFNDAIKSGDIDMITILMKRFIPLFIGLSSYKSKYAIECVNFLTKTECLLSDFESARVKLGLLVNRKGRPGKNKPADMEQENNIRLVKHVIRGLGAGKSDKAMLRISKAAPVISAMVNGLEGSKTHKDRHSRKSISEDISRLGDAIRKIRPFNYQKGRQMNPFKKISSNVIGAVNKDKLKDFIIRHSSRAVNKLAFDDNED
;
A
#
# COMPACT_ATOMS: atom_id res chain seq x y z
N MET A 1 -4.03 3.33 -15.23
CA MET A 1 -5.43 2.87 -15.04
C MET A 1 -5.49 1.92 -13.85
N ASP A 2 -4.70 0.83 -13.87
CA ASP A 2 -4.69 -0.22 -12.84
C ASP A 2 -4.46 0.28 -11.40
N PHE A 3 -3.61 1.30 -11.19
CA PHE A 3 -3.37 1.86 -9.85
C PHE A 3 -4.58 2.63 -9.27
N ILE A 4 -5.36 3.29 -10.13
CA ILE A 4 -6.58 4.00 -9.72
C ILE A 4 -7.61 2.96 -9.30
N MET A 5 -7.81 1.93 -10.13
CA MET A 5 -8.71 0.81 -9.82
C MET A 5 -8.31 0.09 -8.53
N PHE A 6 -7.01 -0.06 -8.27
CA PHE A 6 -6.51 -0.66 -7.04
C PHE A 6 -6.84 0.17 -5.80
N ASN A 7 -6.63 1.48 -5.87
CA ASN A 7 -6.97 2.38 -4.77
C ASN A 7 -8.49 2.42 -4.52
N ASP A 8 -9.29 2.37 -5.59
CA ASP A 8 -10.74 2.33 -5.45
C ASP A 8 -11.22 0.99 -4.87
N ALA A 9 -10.65 -0.13 -5.32
CA ALA A 9 -10.92 -1.46 -4.77
C ALA A 9 -10.53 -1.56 -3.28
N ILE A 10 -9.39 -0.97 -2.88
CA ILE A 10 -9.03 -0.85 -1.47
C ILE A 10 -10.11 -0.10 -0.70
N LYS A 11 -10.54 1.08 -1.17
CA LYS A 11 -11.52 1.91 -0.47
C LYS A 11 -12.88 1.24 -0.37
N SER A 12 -13.35 0.61 -1.45
CA SER A 12 -14.61 -0.12 -1.48
C SER A 12 -14.57 -1.41 -0.67
N GLY A 13 -13.38 -1.98 -0.47
CA GLY A 13 -13.22 -3.30 0.16
C GLY A 13 -13.41 -4.45 -0.83
N ASP A 14 -13.24 -4.19 -2.13
CA ASP A 14 -13.40 -5.18 -3.19
C ASP A 14 -12.14 -6.06 -3.31
N ILE A 15 -12.19 -7.18 -2.59
CA ILE A 15 -11.10 -8.14 -2.46
C ILE A 15 -10.85 -8.91 -3.76
N ASP A 16 -11.91 -9.21 -4.50
CA ASP A 16 -11.80 -9.97 -5.75
C ASP A 16 -11.09 -9.12 -6.80
N MET A 17 -11.45 -7.85 -6.89
CA MET A 17 -10.75 -6.90 -7.76
C MET A 17 -9.30 -6.73 -7.34
N ILE A 18 -9.00 -6.65 -6.03
CA ILE A 18 -7.62 -6.64 -5.53
C ILE A 18 -6.86 -7.89 -6.01
N THR A 19 -7.45 -9.06 -5.90
CA THR A 19 -6.83 -10.34 -6.30
C THR A 19 -6.53 -10.38 -7.80
N ILE A 20 -7.46 -9.90 -8.64
CA ILE A 20 -7.25 -9.75 -10.09
C ILE A 20 -6.12 -8.76 -10.39
N LEU A 21 -6.09 -7.63 -9.68
CA LEU A 21 -5.04 -6.61 -9.85
C LEU A 21 -3.66 -7.12 -9.41
N MET A 22 -3.58 -7.96 -8.37
CA MET A 22 -2.32 -8.62 -7.99
C MET A 22 -1.75 -9.47 -9.13
N LYS A 23 -2.59 -10.19 -9.88
CA LYS A 23 -2.17 -10.96 -11.08
C LYS A 23 -1.58 -10.02 -12.14
N ARG A 24 -2.18 -8.84 -12.35
CA ARG A 24 -1.70 -7.82 -13.31
C ARG A 24 -0.43 -7.10 -12.85
N PHE A 25 -0.24 -6.95 -11.53
CA PHE A 25 0.93 -6.27 -10.97
C PHE A 25 2.22 -7.06 -11.06
N ILE A 26 2.18 -8.40 -11.13
CA ILE A 26 3.39 -9.23 -11.30
C ILE A 26 4.21 -8.81 -12.53
N PRO A 27 3.69 -8.84 -13.76
CA PRO A 27 4.46 -8.42 -14.94
C PRO A 27 4.78 -6.93 -14.91
N LEU A 28 3.92 -6.09 -14.32
CA LEU A 28 4.20 -4.65 -14.17
C LEU A 28 5.45 -4.42 -13.32
N PHE A 29 5.55 -5.05 -12.15
CA PHE A 29 6.69 -4.90 -11.24
C PHE A 29 7.97 -5.50 -11.80
N ILE A 30 7.87 -6.59 -12.57
CA ILE A 30 9.02 -7.16 -13.27
C ILE A 30 9.52 -6.21 -14.36
N GLY A 31 8.62 -5.66 -15.17
CA GLY A 31 8.99 -4.74 -16.25
C GLY A 31 9.54 -3.40 -15.75
N LEU A 32 9.07 -2.91 -14.60
CA LEU A 32 9.59 -1.68 -13.98
C LEU A 32 10.96 -1.85 -13.30
N SER A 33 11.27 -3.08 -12.85
CA SER A 33 12.47 -3.36 -12.08
C SER A 33 13.26 -4.51 -12.70
N SER A 34 12.90 -5.74 -12.36
CA SER A 34 13.54 -6.98 -12.86
C SER A 34 12.80 -8.21 -12.33
N TYR A 35 13.22 -9.40 -12.79
CA TYR A 35 12.83 -10.71 -12.23
C TYR A 35 13.35 -10.99 -10.80
N LYS A 36 13.82 -9.95 -10.09
CA LYS A 36 14.18 -10.00 -8.66
C LYS A 36 13.29 -9.06 -7.83
N SER A 37 12.22 -8.53 -8.42
CA SER A 37 11.31 -7.60 -7.75
C SER A 37 10.65 -8.25 -6.55
N LYS A 38 10.94 -7.73 -5.35
CA LYS A 38 10.33 -8.19 -4.09
C LYS A 38 8.81 -8.06 -4.12
N TYR A 39 8.29 -7.00 -4.74
CA TYR A 39 6.86 -6.80 -4.90
C TYR A 39 6.21 -7.86 -5.80
N ALA A 40 6.88 -8.25 -6.89
CA ALA A 40 6.38 -9.32 -7.76
C ALA A 40 6.40 -10.68 -7.04
N ILE A 41 7.45 -10.95 -6.26
CA ILE A 41 7.54 -12.16 -5.44
C ILE A 41 6.40 -12.21 -4.42
N GLU A 42 6.12 -11.09 -3.74
CA GLU A 42 5.05 -11.04 -2.74
C GLU A 42 3.67 -11.24 -3.35
N CYS A 43 3.40 -10.67 -4.54
CA CYS A 43 2.17 -10.94 -5.27
C CYS A 43 2.03 -12.43 -5.64
N VAL A 44 3.11 -13.08 -6.09
CA VAL A 44 3.09 -14.53 -6.38
C VAL A 44 2.82 -15.32 -5.10
N ASN A 45 3.55 -15.04 -4.01
CA ASN A 45 3.34 -15.73 -2.73
C ASN A 45 1.91 -15.59 -2.23
N PHE A 46 1.35 -14.38 -2.28
CA PHE A 46 -0.02 -14.11 -1.89
C PHE A 46 -1.00 -14.96 -2.72
N LEU A 47 -0.89 -14.90 -4.05
CA LEU A 47 -1.77 -15.64 -4.95
C LEU A 47 -1.63 -17.16 -4.80
N THR A 48 -0.41 -17.69 -4.70
CA THR A 48 -0.17 -19.12 -4.49
C THR A 48 -0.83 -19.58 -3.19
N LYS A 49 -0.69 -18.81 -2.10
CA LYS A 49 -1.32 -19.15 -0.82
C LYS A 49 -2.84 -19.14 -0.93
N THR A 50 -3.41 -18.04 -1.42
CA THR A 50 -4.86 -17.85 -1.38
C THR A 50 -5.63 -18.61 -2.46
N GLU A 51 -5.01 -18.92 -3.60
CA GLU A 51 -5.70 -19.55 -4.73
C GLU A 51 -5.35 -21.03 -4.89
N CYS A 52 -4.28 -21.52 -4.27
CA CYS A 52 -3.79 -22.88 -4.51
C CYS A 52 -3.48 -23.71 -3.25
N LEU A 53 -3.17 -23.09 -2.11
CA LEU A 53 -2.70 -23.82 -0.92
C LEU A 53 -3.70 -23.84 0.23
N LEU A 54 -4.23 -22.67 0.59
CA LEU A 54 -5.12 -22.53 1.73
C LEU A 54 -6.50 -23.08 1.42
N SER A 55 -7.19 -23.59 2.45
CA SER A 55 -8.61 -23.90 2.35
C SER A 55 -9.43 -22.64 2.03
N ASP A 56 -10.65 -22.80 1.51
CA ASP A 56 -11.53 -21.68 1.18
C ASP A 56 -11.73 -20.72 2.37
N PHE A 57 -11.84 -21.27 3.57
CA PHE A 57 -12.01 -20.49 4.80
C PHE A 57 -10.75 -19.69 5.15
N GLU A 58 -9.57 -20.33 5.12
CA GLU A 58 -8.31 -19.65 5.42
C GLU A 58 -7.95 -18.61 4.36
N SER A 59 -8.19 -18.93 3.09
CA SER A 59 -8.03 -18.01 1.97
C SER A 59 -8.92 -16.78 2.16
N ALA A 60 -10.20 -16.98 2.46
CA ALA A 60 -11.12 -15.89 2.75
C ALA A 60 -10.63 -15.04 3.93
N ARG A 61 -10.15 -15.66 5.01
CA ARG A 61 -9.59 -14.96 6.18
C ARG A 61 -8.36 -14.11 5.82
N VAL A 62 -7.43 -14.65 5.04
CA VAL A 62 -6.23 -13.92 4.59
C VAL A 62 -6.63 -12.76 3.68
N LYS A 63 -7.51 -13.01 2.72
CA LYS A 63 -8.02 -12.01 1.78
C LYS A 63 -8.76 -10.88 2.48
N LEU A 64 -9.67 -11.19 3.41
CA LEU A 64 -10.39 -10.21 4.23
C LEU A 64 -9.43 -9.45 5.16
N GLY A 65 -8.42 -10.14 5.69
CA GLY A 65 -7.38 -9.56 6.54
C GLY A 65 -6.45 -8.56 5.84
N LEU A 66 -6.47 -8.46 4.51
CA LEU A 66 -5.70 -7.45 3.77
C LEU A 66 -6.12 -6.03 4.10
N LEU A 67 -7.39 -5.83 4.47
CA LEU A 67 -7.99 -4.53 4.66
C LEU A 67 -8.53 -4.38 6.08
N VAL A 68 -8.50 -3.15 6.59
CA VAL A 68 -9.09 -2.80 7.87
C VAL A 68 -9.93 -1.54 7.74
N ASN A 69 -11.11 -1.56 8.35
CA ASN A 69 -12.00 -0.41 8.44
C ASN A 69 -12.17 0.05 9.89
N ARG A 70 -11.14 0.72 10.43
CA ARG A 70 -11.20 1.26 11.80
C ARG A 70 -12.37 2.21 12.06
N LYS A 71 -12.89 2.86 11.01
CA LYS A 71 -13.97 3.85 11.14
C LYS A 71 -15.37 3.24 10.98
N GLY A 72 -15.47 2.00 10.50
CA GLY A 72 -16.76 1.34 10.21
C GLY A 72 -17.60 2.06 9.14
N ARG A 73 -17.00 2.90 8.28
CA ARG A 73 -17.73 3.69 7.28
C ARG A 73 -17.40 3.23 5.85
N PRO A 74 -18.35 3.33 4.91
CA PRO A 74 -18.08 3.05 3.50
C PRO A 74 -16.92 3.90 2.96
N GLY A 75 -16.07 3.32 2.11
CA GLY A 75 -14.94 4.04 1.49
C GLY A 75 -13.79 4.37 2.44
N LYS A 76 -13.77 3.82 3.67
CA LYS A 76 -12.74 4.06 4.70
C LYS A 76 -11.86 2.86 5.02
N ASN A 77 -11.95 1.82 4.19
CA ASN A 77 -10.99 0.72 4.19
C ASN A 77 -9.58 1.25 3.88
N LYS A 78 -8.58 0.63 4.50
CA LYS A 78 -7.16 0.85 4.25
C LYS A 78 -6.41 -0.47 4.35
N PRO A 79 -5.23 -0.61 3.72
CA PRO A 79 -4.42 -1.81 3.89
C PRO A 79 -4.08 -2.04 5.37
N ALA A 80 -4.19 -3.29 5.83
CA ALA A 80 -3.90 -3.68 7.20
C ALA A 80 -2.43 -3.39 7.57
N ASP A 81 -1.50 -3.63 6.64
CA ASP A 81 -0.08 -3.31 6.80
C ASP A 81 0.15 -1.80 7.07
N MET A 82 -0.52 -0.92 6.31
CA MET A 82 -0.48 0.52 6.54
C MET A 82 -1.00 0.88 7.95
N GLU A 83 -2.01 0.16 8.44
CA GLU A 83 -2.49 0.40 9.80
C GLU A 83 -1.55 -0.10 10.88
N GLN A 84 -0.86 -1.21 10.62
CA GLN A 84 0.19 -1.70 11.49
C GLN A 84 1.37 -0.72 11.54
N GLU A 85 1.76 -0.14 10.40
CA GLU A 85 2.77 0.92 10.35
C GLU A 85 2.36 2.14 11.19
N ASN A 86 1.10 2.57 11.11
CA ASN A 86 0.57 3.65 11.95
C ASN A 86 0.66 3.31 13.44
N ASN A 87 0.27 2.09 13.83
CA ASN A 87 0.35 1.64 15.22
C ASN A 87 1.80 1.60 15.72
N ILE A 88 2.75 1.10 14.90
CA ILE A 88 4.18 1.10 15.22
C ILE A 88 4.71 2.52 15.37
N ARG A 89 4.32 3.44 14.46
CA ARG A 89 4.71 4.85 14.52
C ARG A 89 4.21 5.50 15.81
N LEU A 90 2.97 5.24 16.21
CA LEU A 90 2.38 5.72 17.47
C LEU A 90 3.18 5.21 18.68
N VAL A 91 3.43 3.90 18.76
CA VAL A 91 4.19 3.30 19.86
C VAL A 91 5.60 3.89 19.96
N LYS A 92 6.30 4.03 18.82
CA LYS A 92 7.63 4.66 18.76
C LYS A 92 7.59 6.11 19.25
N HIS A 93 6.55 6.87 18.91
CA HIS A 93 6.41 8.25 19.36
C HIS A 93 6.26 8.34 20.88
N VAL A 94 5.38 7.52 21.45
CA VAL A 94 5.12 7.49 22.89
C VAL A 94 6.36 7.01 23.67
N ILE A 95 7.07 5.98 23.18
CA ILE A 95 8.34 5.53 23.78
C ILE A 95 9.42 6.61 23.76
N ARG A 96 9.49 7.43 22.69
CA ARG A 96 10.41 8.57 22.64
C ARG A 96 10.09 9.60 23.73
N GLY A 97 8.81 9.79 24.06
CA GLY A 97 8.36 10.67 25.14
C GLY A 97 8.83 10.27 26.55
N LEU A 98 9.29 9.03 26.77
CA LEU A 98 9.86 8.60 28.05
C LEU A 98 11.23 9.23 28.36
N GLY A 99 11.90 9.85 27.38
CA GLY A 99 13.22 10.47 27.58
C GLY A 99 14.29 9.46 28.02
N ALA A 100 15.00 9.76 29.11
CA ALA A 100 16.03 8.89 29.68
C ALA A 100 15.45 7.68 30.46
N GLY A 101 14.16 7.70 30.82
CA GLY A 101 13.51 6.66 31.64
C GLY A 101 13.07 5.40 30.88
N LYS A 102 13.84 4.96 29.87
CA LYS A 102 13.50 3.79 29.04
C LYS A 102 13.96 2.50 29.71
N SER A 103 13.14 1.97 30.61
CA SER A 103 13.22 0.57 31.04
C SER A 103 12.18 -0.27 30.29
N ASP A 104 12.41 -1.57 30.17
CA ASP A 104 11.45 -2.48 29.50
C ASP A 104 10.05 -2.40 30.12
N LYS A 105 9.98 -2.31 31.45
CA LYS A 105 8.73 -2.14 32.18
C LYS A 105 8.03 -0.82 31.82
N ALA A 106 8.78 0.28 31.72
CA ALA A 106 8.22 1.58 31.32
C ALA A 106 7.77 1.58 29.85
N MET A 107 8.55 0.97 28.96
CA MET A 107 8.22 0.83 27.54
C MET A 107 6.97 -0.02 27.31
N LEU A 108 6.85 -1.16 27.98
CA LEU A 108 5.65 -2.01 27.90
C LEU A 108 4.42 -1.27 28.43
N ARG A 109 4.54 -0.62 29.59
CA ARG A 109 3.44 0.14 30.20
C ARG A 109 2.96 1.25 29.27
N ILE A 110 3.88 2.04 28.70
CA ILE A 110 3.50 3.17 27.85
C ILE A 110 2.97 2.72 26.48
N SER A 111 3.48 1.61 25.94
CA SER A 111 2.97 1.02 24.69
C SER A 111 1.53 0.55 24.85
N LYS A 112 1.18 -0.07 25.98
CA LYS A 112 -0.21 -0.45 26.31
C LYS A 112 -1.13 0.76 26.45
N ALA A 113 -0.62 1.88 26.98
CA ALA A 113 -1.37 3.13 27.11
C ALA A 113 -1.49 3.93 25.80
N ALA A 114 -0.67 3.63 24.78
CA ALA A 114 -0.58 4.42 23.55
C ALA A 114 -1.92 4.64 22.81
N PRO A 115 -2.83 3.66 22.69
CA PRO A 115 -4.14 3.88 22.08
C PRO A 115 -5.00 4.88 22.85
N VAL A 116 -4.97 4.83 24.18
CA VAL A 116 -5.72 5.73 25.07
C VAL A 116 -5.16 7.15 24.98
N ILE A 117 -3.83 7.29 25.02
CA ILE A 117 -3.16 8.59 24.83
C ILE A 117 -3.53 9.20 23.48
N SER A 118 -3.50 8.40 22.40
CA SER A 118 -3.89 8.87 21.07
C SER A 118 -5.36 9.29 21.02
N ALA A 119 -6.26 8.55 21.65
CA ALA A 119 -7.67 8.91 21.73
C ALA A 119 -7.89 10.24 22.48
N MET A 120 -7.19 10.45 23.60
CA MET A 120 -7.24 11.69 24.37
C MET A 120 -6.73 12.88 23.55
N VAL A 121 -5.57 12.76 22.89
CA VAL A 121 -5.02 13.80 22.03
C VAL A 121 -5.98 14.15 20.89
N ASN A 122 -6.52 13.14 20.20
CA ASN A 122 -7.50 13.36 19.13
C ASN A 122 -8.79 14.05 19.65
N GLY A 123 -9.22 13.73 20.88
CA GLY A 123 -10.34 14.39 21.53
C GLY A 123 -10.06 15.86 21.85
N LEU A 124 -8.85 16.16 22.34
CA LEU A 124 -8.39 17.52 22.62
C LEU A 124 -8.21 18.37 21.35
N GLU A 125 -7.67 17.79 20.28
CA GLU A 125 -7.61 18.45 18.96
C GLU A 125 -9.01 18.72 18.39
N GLY A 126 -9.98 17.84 18.67
CA GLY A 126 -11.39 18.04 18.36
C GLY A 126 -12.04 19.18 19.16
N SER A 127 -11.60 19.39 20.41
CA SER A 127 -11.99 20.52 21.25
C SER A 127 -11.17 21.76 20.89
N LYS A 128 -11.61 22.46 19.83
CA LYS A 128 -11.10 23.75 19.32
C LYS A 128 -10.42 24.64 20.38
N THR A 129 -9.11 24.49 20.58
CA THR A 129 -8.28 25.60 21.06
C THR A 129 -8.02 26.52 19.87
N HIS A 130 -8.21 27.82 20.12
CA HIS A 130 -8.13 28.95 19.18
C HIS A 130 -7.70 28.62 17.75
N LYS A 131 -8.69 28.59 16.84
CA LYS A 131 -8.40 28.73 15.41
C LYS A 131 -7.85 30.13 15.19
N ASP A 132 -6.54 30.28 15.17
CA ASP A 132 -5.94 31.36 14.40
C ASP A 132 -6.51 31.23 13.00
N ARG A 133 -7.32 32.23 12.63
CA ARG A 133 -8.00 32.30 11.35
C ARG A 133 -6.94 32.59 10.28
N HIS A 134 -6.12 31.60 9.96
CA HIS A 134 -5.54 31.55 8.64
C HIS A 134 -6.73 31.41 7.69
N SER A 135 -7.16 32.54 7.12
CA SER A 135 -8.16 32.53 6.05
C SER A 135 -7.65 31.51 5.03
N ARG A 136 -8.46 30.49 4.72
CA ARG A 136 -8.16 29.63 3.58
C ARG A 136 -8.02 30.55 2.38
N LYS A 137 -6.80 30.76 1.90
CA LYS A 137 -6.59 31.46 0.62
C LYS A 137 -7.43 30.72 -0.41
N SER A 138 -8.19 31.47 -1.20
CA SER A 138 -9.05 30.88 -2.22
C SER A 138 -8.21 30.07 -3.19
N ILE A 139 -8.51 28.78 -3.30
CA ILE A 139 -7.84 27.86 -4.24
C ILE A 139 -8.30 28.14 -5.69
N SER A 140 -9.38 28.91 -5.88
CA SER A 140 -9.96 29.18 -7.20
C SER A 140 -8.96 29.85 -8.14
N GLU A 141 -8.19 30.80 -7.63
CA GLU A 141 -7.20 31.54 -8.43
C GLU A 141 -6.03 30.64 -8.83
N ASP A 142 -5.57 29.78 -7.92
CA ASP A 142 -4.51 28.81 -8.21
C ASP A 142 -4.96 27.77 -9.25
N ILE A 143 -6.20 27.27 -9.16
CA ILE A 143 -6.77 26.37 -10.16
C ILE A 143 -6.88 27.06 -11.52
N SER A 144 -7.33 28.31 -11.56
CA SER A 144 -7.44 29.07 -12.81
C SER A 144 -6.06 29.26 -13.46
N ARG A 145 -5.07 29.70 -12.69
CA ARG A 145 -3.69 29.89 -13.16
C ARG A 145 -3.07 28.57 -13.65
N LEU A 146 -3.30 27.47 -12.92
CA LEU A 146 -2.85 26.15 -13.34
C LEU A 146 -3.53 25.72 -14.65
N GLY A 147 -4.83 25.97 -14.79
CA GLY A 147 -5.60 25.70 -16.01
C GLY A 147 -5.06 26.46 -17.22
N ASP A 148 -4.78 27.75 -17.06
CA ASP A 148 -4.21 28.59 -18.13
C ASP A 148 -2.80 28.14 -18.51
N ALA A 149 -1.97 27.78 -17.52
CA ALA A 149 -0.64 27.22 -17.77
C ALA A 149 -0.72 25.87 -18.53
N ILE A 150 -1.60 24.96 -18.12
CA ILE A 150 -1.81 23.67 -18.80
C ILE A 150 -2.33 23.88 -20.22
N ARG A 151 -3.29 24.80 -20.43
CA ARG A 151 -3.81 25.14 -21.77
C ARG A 151 -2.74 25.72 -22.68
N LYS A 152 -1.82 26.52 -22.15
CA LYS A 152 -0.71 27.11 -22.90
C LYS A 152 0.35 26.06 -23.29
N ILE A 153 0.75 25.23 -22.34
CA ILE A 153 1.79 24.20 -22.54
C ILE A 153 1.26 23.01 -23.36
N ARG A 154 -0.06 22.75 -23.31
CA ARG A 154 -0.73 21.59 -23.90
C ARG A 154 0.04 20.28 -23.67
N PRO A 155 0.36 19.95 -22.41
CA PRO A 155 1.31 18.88 -22.10
C PRO A 155 0.85 17.50 -22.55
N PHE A 156 -0.46 17.29 -22.75
CA PHE A 156 -1.05 16.01 -23.16
C PHE A 156 -1.10 15.80 -24.67
N ASN A 157 -0.73 16.81 -25.48
CA ASN A 157 -0.62 16.61 -26.92
C ASN A 157 0.62 15.76 -27.22
N TYR A 158 0.46 14.78 -28.09
CA TYR A 158 1.57 13.98 -28.58
C TYR A 158 2.58 14.87 -29.28
N GLN A 159 3.84 14.80 -28.85
CA GLN A 159 4.96 15.49 -29.47
C GLN A 159 5.99 14.43 -29.86
N LYS A 160 6.24 14.29 -31.17
CA LYS A 160 7.19 13.32 -31.70
C LYS A 160 8.58 13.57 -31.10
N GLY A 161 9.19 12.53 -30.52
CA GLY A 161 10.52 12.61 -29.90
C GLY A 161 10.56 13.20 -28.48
N ARG A 162 9.41 13.59 -27.89
CA ARG A 162 9.36 14.03 -26.49
C ARG A 162 9.71 12.86 -25.58
N GLN A 163 10.82 12.98 -24.88
CA GLN A 163 11.26 12.02 -23.87
C GLN A 163 11.39 12.73 -22.52
N MET A 164 11.04 12.05 -21.44
CA MET A 164 11.41 12.54 -20.11
C MET A 164 12.87 12.13 -19.86
N ASN A 165 13.77 13.11 -19.83
CA ASN A 165 15.20 12.90 -19.56
C ASN A 165 15.50 11.98 -18.36
N PRO A 166 14.77 12.04 -17.22
CA PRO A 166 15.01 11.12 -16.10
C PRO A 166 14.47 9.69 -16.33
N PHE A 167 13.60 9.45 -17.31
CA PHE A 167 12.90 8.16 -17.51
C PHE A 167 13.24 7.46 -18.82
N LYS A 168 14.41 7.73 -19.43
CA LYS A 168 14.83 7.16 -20.72
C LYS A 168 14.83 5.63 -20.80
N LYS A 169 14.89 4.93 -19.66
CA LYS A 169 14.96 3.46 -19.57
C LYS A 169 13.61 2.78 -19.37
N ILE A 170 12.51 3.52 -19.22
CA ILE A 170 11.18 2.93 -19.00
C ILE A 170 10.51 2.76 -20.36
N SER A 171 10.20 1.51 -20.71
CA SER A 171 9.43 1.18 -21.92
C SER A 171 8.06 1.86 -21.90
N SER A 172 7.58 2.32 -23.06
CA SER A 172 6.22 2.84 -23.21
C SER A 172 5.16 1.77 -22.89
N ASN A 173 5.46 0.49 -23.17
CA ASN A 173 4.68 -0.65 -22.73
C ASN A 173 5.54 -1.56 -21.84
N VAL A 174 5.49 -1.29 -20.54
CA VAL A 174 6.30 -1.99 -19.53
C VAL A 174 5.92 -3.48 -19.44
N ILE A 175 4.62 -3.80 -19.48
CA ILE A 175 4.13 -5.18 -19.39
C ILE A 175 4.46 -5.95 -20.68
N GLY A 176 4.26 -5.33 -21.85
CA GLY A 176 4.54 -5.96 -23.13
C GLY A 176 6.03 -6.23 -23.37
N ALA A 177 6.92 -5.51 -22.70
CA ALA A 177 8.37 -5.73 -22.76
C ALA A 177 8.84 -6.94 -21.92
N VAL A 178 7.97 -7.52 -21.08
CA VAL A 178 8.33 -8.68 -20.25
C VAL A 178 8.31 -9.96 -21.10
N ASN A 179 9.42 -10.69 -21.09
CA ASN A 179 9.53 -12.00 -21.73
C ASN A 179 8.60 -13.03 -21.04
N LYS A 180 7.71 -13.65 -21.82
CA LYS A 180 6.67 -14.55 -21.30
C LYS A 180 7.23 -15.85 -20.70
N ASP A 181 8.26 -16.44 -21.31
CA ASP A 181 8.86 -17.69 -20.81
C ASP A 181 9.56 -17.47 -19.47
N LYS A 182 10.35 -16.40 -19.37
CA LYS A 182 11.00 -16.00 -18.12
C LYS A 182 9.99 -15.65 -17.03
N LEU A 183 8.86 -15.05 -17.40
CA LEU A 183 7.76 -14.77 -16.48
C LEU A 183 7.13 -16.07 -15.96
N LYS A 184 6.88 -17.04 -16.85
CA LYS A 184 6.37 -18.36 -16.47
C LYS A 184 7.33 -19.06 -15.51
N ASP A 185 8.63 -19.11 -15.83
CA ASP A 185 9.66 -19.69 -14.97
C ASP A 185 9.74 -18.99 -13.62
N PHE A 186 9.58 -17.66 -13.60
CA PHE A 186 9.54 -16.87 -12.38
C PHE A 186 8.35 -17.27 -11.50
N ILE A 187 7.15 -17.34 -12.07
CA ILE A 187 5.94 -17.71 -11.33
C ILE A 187 6.06 -19.13 -10.77
N ILE A 188 6.47 -20.10 -11.59
CA ILE A 188 6.64 -21.50 -11.18
C ILE A 188 7.64 -21.59 -10.03
N ARG A 189 8.84 -21.02 -10.20
CA ARG A 189 9.90 -21.07 -9.20
C ARG A 189 9.45 -20.50 -7.85
N HIS A 190 8.79 -19.34 -7.84
CA HIS A 190 8.37 -18.69 -6.60
C HIS A 190 7.15 -19.36 -5.97
N SER A 191 6.23 -19.88 -6.80
CA SER A 191 5.11 -20.69 -6.30
C SER A 191 5.58 -21.96 -5.61
N SER A 192 6.47 -22.74 -6.24
CA SER A 192 7.03 -23.96 -5.63
C SER A 192 7.77 -23.68 -4.33
N ARG A 193 8.51 -22.56 -4.25
CA ARG A 193 9.15 -22.13 -3.01
C ARG A 193 8.15 -21.78 -1.91
N ALA A 194 7.04 -21.14 -2.27
CA ALA A 194 5.98 -20.82 -1.31
C ALA A 194 5.31 -22.09 -0.78
N VAL A 195 5.05 -23.08 -1.64
CA VAL A 195 4.52 -24.41 -1.23
C VAL A 195 5.48 -25.09 -0.26
N ASN A 196 6.75 -25.21 -0.64
CA ASN A 196 7.74 -25.92 0.17
C ASN A 196 7.91 -25.28 1.54
N LYS A 197 7.87 -23.94 1.63
CA LYS A 197 8.05 -23.24 2.91
C LYS A 197 6.94 -23.56 3.92
N LEU A 198 5.70 -23.72 3.46
CA LEU A 198 4.57 -24.08 4.32
C LEU A 198 4.65 -25.53 4.81
N ALA A 199 5.06 -26.46 3.94
CA ALA A 199 5.21 -27.86 4.31
C ALA A 199 6.27 -28.10 5.43
N PHE A 200 7.20 -27.18 5.66
CA PHE A 200 8.15 -27.28 6.78
C PHE A 200 7.61 -26.68 8.09
N ASP A 201 6.73 -25.67 8.03
CA ASP A 201 6.14 -25.05 9.22
C ASP A 201 5.09 -25.99 9.88
N ASP A 202 4.40 -26.84 9.10
CA ASP A 202 3.40 -27.81 9.62
C ASP A 202 4.03 -29.05 10.31
N ASN A 203 5.36 -29.19 10.30
CA ASN A 203 6.07 -30.33 10.89
C ASN A 203 6.80 -29.98 12.21
N GLU A 204 6.63 -28.78 12.74
CA GLU A 204 7.26 -28.31 13.99
C GLU A 204 6.29 -28.22 15.20
N ASP A 205 5.05 -28.71 15.08
CA ASP A 205 4.09 -28.83 16.19
C ASP A 205 4.11 -30.21 16.90
#